data_AF-A0A4Y7ZUX5-F1
#
_entry.id   AF-A0A4Y7ZUX5-F1
#
_cell.length_a   1.000
_cell.length_b   1.000
_cell.length_c   1.000
_cell.angle_alpha   90.00
_cell.angle_beta   90.00
_cell.angle_gamma   90.00
#
_symmetry.space_group_name_H-M   'P 1'
#
loop_
_entity.id
_entity.type
_entity.pdbx_description
1 polymer ?
#
loop_
_entity_poly.entity_id
_entity_poly.type
_entity_poly.pdbx_seq_one_letter_code
_entity_poly.pdbx_strand_id
1 'polypeptide(L)'
;MNLSIVRSIKRKRGMTLLEVMLALVILASAGLAVMQAASQALNNQSYLQQKTFAMWIASNRLAELKLQKRWPSSSWSSAEVEFAGAKWYWRYQSVATGDPNFVALDVEVSDKKDGRALGHIRTYIGRP
;
A
#
# COMPACT_ATOMS: atom_id res chain seq x y z
N MET A 1 37.55 30.18 -69.66
CA MET A 1 37.94 29.42 -68.45
C MET A 1 36.68 28.86 -67.81
N ASN A 2 36.42 27.57 -67.99
CA ASN A 2 35.27 26.88 -67.41
C ASN A 2 35.68 26.33 -66.03
N LEU A 3 35.05 26.82 -64.96
CA LEU A 3 35.14 26.20 -63.63
C LEU A 3 33.96 25.23 -63.49
N SER A 4 34.22 23.93 -63.63
CA SER A 4 33.27 22.88 -63.32
C SER A 4 33.17 22.70 -61.81
N ILE A 5 32.06 23.17 -61.23
CA ILE A 5 31.70 22.93 -59.83
C ILE A 5 31.31 21.46 -59.69
N VAL A 6 32.19 20.67 -59.08
CA VAL A 6 31.89 19.27 -58.71
C VAL A 6 31.03 19.29 -57.44
N ARG A 7 29.71 19.11 -57.58
CA ARG A 7 28.81 18.89 -56.43
C ARG A 7 29.05 17.48 -55.88
N SER A 8 29.63 17.39 -54.68
CA SER A 8 29.69 16.15 -53.91
C SER A 8 28.30 15.76 -53.41
N ILE A 9 27.72 14.70 -53.98
CA ILE A 9 26.46 14.12 -53.51
C ILE A 9 26.77 13.32 -52.24
N LYS A 10 26.37 13.84 -51.08
CA LYS A 10 26.37 13.07 -49.83
C LYS A 10 25.45 11.85 -50.00
N ARG A 11 26.01 10.65 -50.03
CA ARG A 11 25.21 9.41 -49.99
C ARG A 11 24.47 9.36 -48.65
N LYS A 12 23.13 9.27 -48.68
CA LYS A 12 22.35 8.95 -47.48
C LYS A 12 22.66 7.50 -47.09
N ARG A 13 23.26 7.29 -45.92
CA ARG A 13 23.37 5.93 -45.34
C ARG A 13 21.98 5.52 -44.88
N GLY A 14 21.49 4.38 -45.38
CA GLY A 14 20.27 3.75 -44.87
C GLY A 14 20.52 3.14 -43.49
N MET A 15 19.45 2.95 -42.73
CA MET A 15 19.49 2.29 -41.42
C MET A 15 19.78 0.81 -41.60
N THR A 16 20.62 0.24 -40.75
CA THR A 16 20.95 -1.20 -40.83
C THR A 16 19.87 -2.04 -40.15
N LEU A 17 19.74 -3.32 -40.53
CA LEU A 17 18.84 -4.26 -39.84
C LEU A 17 19.15 -4.34 -38.34
N LEU A 18 20.44 -4.34 -37.98
CA LEU A 18 20.88 -4.40 -36.58
C LEU A 18 20.40 -3.18 -35.78
N GLU A 19 20.39 -2.00 -36.39
CA GLU A 19 19.92 -0.76 -35.77
C GLU A 19 18.42 -0.81 -35.46
N VAL A 20 17.61 -1.29 -36.40
CA VAL A 20 16.15 -1.43 -36.20
C VAL A 20 15.86 -2.50 -35.15
N MET A 21 16.57 -3.63 -35.17
CA MET A 21 16.42 -4.66 -34.15
C MET A 21 16.80 -4.14 -32.76
N LEU A 22 17.92 -3.42 -32.65
CA LEU A 22 18.35 -2.82 -31.39
C LEU A 22 17.33 -1.77 -30.90
N ALA A 23 16.83 -0.92 -31.81
CA ALA A 23 15.82 0.07 -31.48
C ALA A 23 14.53 -0.59 -30.98
N LEU A 24 14.08 -1.69 -31.59
CA LEU A 24 12.92 -2.45 -31.12
C LEU A 24 13.17 -3.10 -29.76
N VAL A 25 14.37 -3.61 -29.49
CA VAL A 25 14.73 -4.19 -28.19
C VAL A 25 14.70 -3.12 -27.09
N ILE A 26 15.31 -1.96 -27.35
CA ILE A 26 15.31 -0.82 -26.40
C ILE A 26 13.88 -0.31 -26.20
N LEU A 27 13.10 -0.17 -27.28
CA LEU A 27 11.71 0.28 -27.20
C LEU A 27 10.85 -0.71 -26.41
N ALA A 28 10.98 -2.02 -26.69
CA ALA A 28 10.21 -3.05 -25.99
C ALA A 28 10.56 -3.10 -24.49
N SER A 29 11.85 -3.02 -24.14
CA SER A 29 12.29 -3.00 -22.73
C SER A 29 11.83 -1.75 -21.99
N ALA A 30 11.88 -0.57 -22.63
CA ALA A 30 11.30 0.65 -22.07
C ALA A 30 9.79 0.53 -21.87
N GLY A 31 9.08 -0.07 -22.82
CA GLY A 31 7.65 -0.36 -22.71
C GLY A 31 7.31 -1.24 -21.51
N LEU A 32 8.06 -2.33 -21.30
CA LEU A 32 7.89 -3.21 -20.13
C LEU A 32 8.12 -2.46 -18.82
N ALA A 33 9.14 -1.61 -18.75
CA ALA A 33 9.41 -0.80 -17.55
C ALA A 33 8.24 0.15 -17.22
N VAL A 34 7.68 0.81 -18.23
CA VAL A 34 6.52 1.69 -18.07
C VAL A 34 5.29 0.91 -17.60
N MET A 35 4.98 -0.23 -18.22
CA MET A 35 3.86 -1.09 -17.81
C MET A 35 4.03 -1.56 -16.37
N GLN A 36 5.24 -1.94 -15.99
CA GLN A 36 5.55 -2.39 -14.64
C GLN A 36 5.37 -1.27 -13.61
N ALA A 37 5.81 -0.05 -13.91
CA ALA A 37 5.61 1.12 -13.06
C ALA A 37 4.12 1.47 -12.91
N ALA A 38 3.34 1.43 -14.00
CA ALA A 38 1.90 1.65 -13.96
C ALA A 38 1.18 0.59 -13.11
N SER A 39 1.55 -0.68 -13.26
CA SER A 39 1.01 -1.78 -12.46
C SER A 39 1.31 -1.59 -10.97
N GLN A 40 2.53 -1.19 -10.61
CA GLN A 40 2.91 -0.89 -9.22
C GLN A 40 2.09 0.27 -8.64
N ALA A 41 1.87 1.34 -9.42
CA ALA A 41 1.06 2.47 -8.99
C ALA A 41 -0.40 2.07 -8.68
N LEU A 42 -1.00 1.22 -9.52
CA LEU A 42 -2.37 0.70 -9.31
C LEU A 42 -2.45 -0.19 -8.06
N ASN A 43 -1.49 -1.10 -7.87
CA ASN A 43 -1.46 -1.98 -6.71
C ASN A 43 -1.29 -1.21 -5.39
N ASN A 44 -0.45 -0.17 -5.39
CA ASN A 44 -0.26 0.69 -4.22
C ASN A 44 -1.56 1.43 -3.84
N GLN A 45 -2.35 1.86 -4.82
CA GLN A 45 -3.60 2.56 -4.55
C GLN A 45 -4.60 1.66 -3.78
N SER A 46 -4.78 0.41 -4.22
CA SER A 46 -5.66 -0.55 -3.55
C SER A 46 -5.19 -0.84 -2.12
N TYR A 47 -3.89 -1.02 -1.92
CA TYR A 47 -3.31 -1.25 -0.59
C TYR A 47 -3.54 -0.05 0.36
N LEU A 48 -3.32 1.17 -0.12
CA LEU A 48 -3.55 2.39 0.68
C LEU A 48 -5.02 2.56 1.05
N GLN A 49 -5.94 2.24 0.13
CA GLN A 49 -7.38 2.25 0.41
C GLN A 49 -7.75 1.26 1.52
N GLN A 50 -7.29 0.01 1.42
CA GLN A 50 -7.54 -1.02 2.44
C GLN A 50 -6.98 -0.61 3.82
N LYS A 51 -5.77 -0.05 3.84
CA LYS A 51 -5.15 0.49 5.06
C LYS A 51 -5.97 1.63 5.67
N THR A 52 -6.52 2.50 4.84
CA THR A 52 -7.37 3.61 5.29
C THR A 52 -8.66 3.09 5.92
N PHE A 53 -9.34 2.15 5.28
CA PHE A 53 -10.54 1.52 5.82
C PHE A 53 -10.25 0.78 7.13
N ALA A 54 -9.18 0.00 7.20
CA ALA A 54 -8.76 -0.66 8.42
C ALA A 54 -8.50 0.33 9.57
N MET A 55 -7.92 1.51 9.27
CA MET A 55 -7.68 2.57 10.25
C MET A 55 -8.98 3.22 10.74
N TRP A 56 -9.95 3.46 9.86
CA TRP A 56 -11.27 3.96 10.25
C TRP A 56 -12.02 2.96 11.13
N ILE A 57 -12.00 1.68 10.77
CA ILE A 57 -12.58 0.61 11.60
C ILE A 57 -11.90 0.58 12.97
N ALA A 58 -10.57 0.59 13.03
CA ALA A 58 -9.83 0.59 14.28
C ALA A 58 -10.18 1.79 15.16
N SER A 59 -10.30 2.98 14.55
CA SER A 59 -10.67 4.22 15.24
C SER A 59 -12.08 4.15 15.83
N ASN A 60 -13.05 3.66 15.04
CA ASN A 60 -14.43 3.50 15.49
C ASN A 60 -14.53 2.50 16.65
N ARG A 61 -13.89 1.33 16.51
CA ARG A 61 -13.87 0.30 17.57
C ARG A 61 -13.17 0.78 18.84
N LEU A 62 -12.10 1.55 18.69
CA LEU A 62 -11.45 2.17 19.83
C LEU A 62 -12.36 3.15 20.56
N ALA A 63 -13.09 3.98 19.82
CA ALA A 63 -14.05 4.92 20.40
C ALA A 63 -15.17 4.18 21.16
N GLU A 64 -15.72 3.10 20.58
CA GLU A 64 -16.71 2.25 21.23
C GLU A 64 -16.18 1.62 22.54
N LEU A 65 -14.97 1.07 22.53
CA LEU A 65 -14.34 0.50 23.72
C LEU A 65 -14.17 1.55 24.83
N LYS A 66 -13.77 2.78 24.47
CA LYS A 66 -13.66 3.89 25.44
C LYS A 66 -15.02 4.29 26.01
N LEU A 67 -16.07 4.29 25.21
CA LEU A 67 -17.44 4.64 25.64
C LEU A 67 -18.03 3.60 26.60
N GLN A 68 -17.64 2.33 26.48
CA GLN A 68 -18.10 1.27 27.40
C GLN A 68 -17.59 1.46 28.84
N LYS A 69 -16.52 2.25 29.06
CA LYS A 69 -15.89 2.49 30.37
C LYS A 69 -15.57 1.22 31.16
N ARG A 70 -15.33 0.10 30.47
CA ARG A 70 -14.95 -1.18 31.08
C ARG A 70 -13.44 -1.33 31.04
N TRP A 71 -12.88 -1.91 32.09
CA TRP A 71 -11.46 -2.25 32.12
C TRP A 71 -11.18 -3.37 31.11
N PRO A 72 -10.27 -3.16 30.13
CA PRO A 72 -10.05 -4.12 29.05
C PRO A 72 -9.29 -5.38 29.52
N SER A 73 -9.69 -6.54 29.02
CA SER A 73 -9.06 -7.84 29.32
C SER A 73 -7.70 -7.99 28.67
N SER A 74 -6.79 -8.71 29.34
CA SER A 74 -5.45 -9.02 28.80
C SER A 74 -5.47 -10.10 27.72
N SER A 75 -6.58 -10.82 27.57
CA SER A 75 -6.79 -11.78 26.48
C SER A 75 -7.27 -11.08 25.21
N TRP A 76 -6.83 -11.56 24.06
CA TRP A 76 -7.38 -11.17 22.77
C TRP A 76 -8.89 -11.44 22.71
N SER A 77 -9.66 -10.40 22.44
CA SER A 77 -11.04 -10.49 22.01
C SER A 77 -11.10 -10.16 20.52
N SER A 78 -11.83 -10.94 19.74
CA SER A 78 -11.98 -10.73 18.30
C SER A 78 -13.45 -10.75 17.89
N ALA A 79 -13.76 -9.97 16.88
CA ALA A 79 -15.09 -9.90 16.29
C ALA A 79 -15.01 -9.53 14.81
N GLU A 80 -16.11 -9.72 14.11
CA GLU A 80 -16.25 -9.40 12.69
C GLU A 80 -16.99 -8.07 12.52
N VAL A 81 -16.70 -7.36 11.45
CA VAL A 81 -17.39 -6.13 11.07
C VAL A 81 -17.50 -6.04 9.56
N GLU A 82 -18.65 -5.62 9.07
CA GLU A 82 -18.84 -5.28 7.66
C GLU A 82 -18.59 -3.79 7.46
N PHE A 83 -17.72 -3.45 6.51
CA PHE A 83 -17.38 -2.06 6.20
C PHE A 83 -17.00 -1.93 4.72
N ALA A 84 -17.55 -0.91 4.05
CA ALA A 84 -17.35 -0.67 2.62
C ALA A 84 -17.65 -1.90 1.72
N GLY A 85 -18.68 -2.68 2.07
CA GLY A 85 -19.09 -3.88 1.33
C GLY A 85 -18.13 -5.08 1.46
N ALA A 86 -17.19 -5.04 2.40
CA ALA A 86 -16.27 -6.12 2.69
C ALA A 86 -16.35 -6.53 4.16
N LYS A 87 -16.05 -7.81 4.42
CA LYS A 87 -15.95 -8.35 5.78
C LYS A 87 -14.54 -8.13 6.33
N TRP A 88 -14.47 -7.60 7.54
CA TRP A 88 -13.24 -7.33 8.26
C TRP A 88 -13.25 -8.03 9.61
N TYR A 89 -12.05 -8.30 10.10
CA TYR A 89 -11.80 -8.93 11.38
C TYR A 89 -11.06 -7.94 12.23
N TRP A 90 -11.56 -7.66 13.43
CA TRP A 90 -10.88 -6.80 14.37
C TRP A 90 -10.69 -7.53 15.68
N ARG A 91 -9.59 -7.19 16.36
CA ARG A 91 -9.26 -7.76 17.65
C ARG A 91 -8.63 -6.71 18.55
N TYR A 92 -8.79 -6.89 19.85
CA TYR A 92 -8.21 -6.00 20.84
C TYR A 92 -7.74 -6.76 22.07
N GLN A 93 -6.75 -6.20 22.76
CA GLN A 93 -6.27 -6.70 24.03
C GLN A 93 -5.70 -5.56 24.86
N SER A 94 -5.74 -5.70 26.19
CA SER A 94 -4.93 -4.85 27.06
C SER A 94 -3.53 -5.42 27.21
N VAL A 95 -2.55 -4.51 27.20
CA VAL A 95 -1.14 -4.80 27.43
C VAL A 95 -0.75 -4.09 28.72
N ALA A 96 -0.21 -4.86 29.66
CA ALA A 96 0.25 -4.35 30.94
C ALA A 96 1.31 -3.26 30.72
N THR A 97 1.20 -2.15 31.45
CA THR A 97 2.22 -1.12 31.50
C THR A 97 3.02 -1.22 32.80
N GLY A 98 4.06 -0.40 32.95
CA GLY A 98 4.83 -0.33 34.20
C GLY A 98 4.02 0.24 35.39
N ASP A 99 2.93 0.96 35.13
CA ASP A 99 2.05 1.48 36.17
C ASP A 99 0.75 0.63 36.24
N PRO A 100 0.41 0.02 37.38
CA PRO A 100 -0.81 -0.77 37.55
C PRO A 100 -2.12 0.00 37.31
N ASN A 101 -2.08 1.33 37.36
CA ASN A 101 -3.23 2.20 37.09
C ASN A 101 -3.44 2.44 35.59
N PHE A 102 -2.49 2.07 34.72
CA PHE A 102 -2.57 2.25 33.28
C PHE A 102 -2.41 0.93 32.53
N VAL A 103 -3.22 0.76 31.50
CA VAL A 103 -3.04 -0.30 30.49
C VAL A 103 -2.94 0.33 29.12
N ALA A 104 -2.08 -0.23 28.27
CA ALA A 104 -2.15 0.03 26.85
C ALA A 104 -3.28 -0.84 26.27
N LEU A 105 -4.05 -0.29 25.35
CA LEU A 105 -5.07 -0.99 24.59
C LEU A 105 -4.63 -1.02 23.13
N ASP A 106 -4.42 -2.23 22.62
CA ASP A 106 -4.13 -2.48 21.21
C ASP A 106 -5.41 -2.84 20.49
N VAL A 107 -5.64 -2.21 19.34
CA VAL A 107 -6.73 -2.53 18.42
C VAL A 107 -6.12 -2.82 17.06
N GLU A 108 -6.36 -4.02 16.55
CA GLU A 108 -5.87 -4.49 15.25
C GLU A 108 -7.05 -4.82 14.34
N VAL A 109 -6.89 -4.53 13.05
CA VAL A 109 -7.90 -4.80 12.02
C VAL A 109 -7.22 -5.45 10.81
N SER A 110 -7.79 -6.55 10.34
CA SER A 110 -7.34 -7.33 9.18
C SER A 110 -8.50 -7.66 8.25
N ASP A 111 -8.19 -7.91 6.98
CA ASP A 111 -9.11 -8.40 5.95
C ASP A 111 -9.42 -9.90 6.12
N LYS A 112 -8.62 -10.63 6.91
CA LYS A 112 -8.75 -12.06 7.18
C LYS A 112 -8.64 -12.35 8.68
N LYS A 113 -9.31 -13.41 9.15
CA LYS A 113 -9.42 -13.77 10.58
C LYS A 113 -8.09 -13.83 11.33
N ASP A 114 -7.07 -14.42 10.71
CA ASP A 114 -5.70 -14.52 11.25
C ASP A 114 -4.68 -13.87 10.31
N GLY A 115 -5.14 -12.84 9.58
CA GLY A 115 -4.34 -12.09 8.63
C GLY A 115 -3.38 -11.12 9.30
N ARG A 116 -2.50 -10.53 8.49
CA ARG A 116 -1.69 -9.39 8.92
C ARG A 116 -2.61 -8.20 9.20
N ALA A 117 -2.40 -7.53 10.33
CA ALA A 117 -3.10 -6.29 10.64
C ALA A 117 -2.78 -5.23 9.56
N LEU A 118 -3.83 -4.73 8.91
CA LEU A 118 -3.78 -3.63 7.96
C LEU A 118 -3.93 -2.28 8.67
N GLY A 119 -4.64 -2.27 9.81
CA GLY A 119 -4.74 -1.13 10.73
C GLY A 119 -4.38 -1.56 12.15
N HIS A 120 -3.62 -0.72 12.85
CA HIS A 120 -3.25 -0.92 14.24
C HIS A 120 -3.22 0.42 14.97
N ILE A 121 -3.90 0.51 16.12
CA ILE A 121 -3.89 1.67 17.00
C ILE A 121 -3.60 1.21 18.42
N ARG A 122 -2.64 1.86 19.07
CA ARG A 122 -2.34 1.72 20.50
C ARG A 122 -2.73 3.00 21.23
N THR A 123 -3.51 2.89 22.29
CA THR A 123 -3.84 3.99 23.21
C THR A 123 -3.58 3.57 24.65
N TYR A 124 -3.58 4.51 25.58
CA TYR A 124 -3.54 4.22 27.02
C TYR A 124 -4.89 4.52 27.67
N ILE A 125 -5.26 3.71 28.66
CA ILE A 125 -6.47 3.85 29.46
C ILE A 125 -6.06 3.78 30.94
N GLY A 126 -6.48 4.78 31.71
CA GLY A 126 -6.33 4.80 33.17
C GLY A 126 -7.51 4.11 33.85
N ARG A 127 -7.30 3.57 35.06
CA ARG A 127 -8.40 3.03 35.87
C ARG A 127 -9.42 4.15 36.15
N PRO A 128 -10.73 3.86 36.05
CA PRO A 128 -11.77 4.82 36.42
C PRO A 128 -11.71 5.20 37.90
#